data_AF-A0A2S9YSY2-F1
#
_entry.id   AF-A0A2S9YSY2-F1
#
_cell.length_a   1.000
_cell.length_b   1.000
_cell.length_c   1.000
_cell.angle_alpha   90.00
_cell.angle_beta   90.00
_cell.angle_gamma   90.00
#
_symmetry.space_group_name_H-M   'P 1'
#
loop_
_entity.id
_entity.type
_entity.pdbx_description
1 polymer ?
#
loop_
_entity_poly.entity_id
_entity_poly.type
_entity_poly.pdbx_seq_one_letter_code
_entity_poly.pdbx_strand_id
1 'polypeptide(L)'
;MDPDDRGARIIAANAGFEIVEVEGRVWFFDRRTRGPGIAAAVSGGVAAITLINAAVMALGNLSGAGLGVSWWGVLALGGVAALAGGICRAALALRQRRVGQRRADMRPIVMADRATGALLDEHGELIAPLAQVRAGRGMLVGSSAPALFLRPPGVGRIEVFRGSLFGGGVERAQVALAELGFSR
;
A
#
# COMPACT_ATOMS: atom_id res chain seq x y z
N MET A 1 2.72 -18.10 -17.98
CA MET A 1 3.71 -18.16 -16.89
C MET A 1 3.07 -17.54 -15.68
N ASP A 2 3.07 -18.25 -14.55
CA ASP A 2 2.29 -17.88 -13.36
C ASP A 2 3.14 -17.02 -12.41
N PRO A 3 2.72 -15.78 -12.07
CA PRO A 3 3.43 -14.94 -11.10
C PRO A 3 3.37 -15.50 -9.65
N ASP A 4 2.56 -16.53 -9.41
CA ASP A 4 2.48 -17.28 -8.14
C ASP A 4 3.19 -18.64 -8.17
N ASP A 5 4.01 -18.90 -9.20
CA ASP A 5 4.83 -20.11 -9.26
C ASP A 5 5.76 -20.24 -8.05
N ARG A 6 6.15 -21.46 -7.67
CA ARG A 6 7.08 -21.71 -6.56
C ARG A 6 8.44 -21.06 -6.76
N GLY A 7 8.82 -20.80 -8.02
CA GLY A 7 10.02 -20.04 -8.39
C GLY A 7 9.89 -18.52 -8.20
N ALA A 8 8.72 -18.01 -7.82
CA ALA A 8 8.49 -16.57 -7.68
C ALA A 8 9.27 -15.98 -6.51
N ARG A 9 10.15 -15.03 -6.84
CA ARG A 9 10.93 -14.28 -5.87
C ARG A 9 10.36 -12.87 -5.72
N ILE A 10 9.94 -12.52 -4.51
CA ILE A 10 9.57 -11.13 -4.19
C ILE A 10 10.86 -10.32 -4.02
N ILE A 11 11.12 -9.40 -4.94
CA ILE A 11 12.32 -8.55 -4.89
C ILE A 11 12.08 -7.37 -3.93
N ALA A 12 10.91 -6.75 -4.03
CA ALA A 12 10.51 -5.66 -3.15
C ALA A 12 9.00 -5.65 -2.92
N ALA A 13 8.55 -5.34 -1.71
CA ALA A 13 7.15 -5.20 -1.38
C ALA A 13 6.93 -4.08 -0.36
N ASN A 14 5.94 -3.22 -0.59
CA ASN A 14 5.57 -2.12 0.32
C ASN A 14 4.13 -1.66 0.08
N ALA A 15 3.33 -1.59 1.16
CA ALA A 15 2.02 -0.91 1.22
C ALA A 15 1.01 -1.24 0.10
N GLY A 16 1.20 -2.34 -0.61
CA GLY A 16 0.36 -2.79 -1.72
C GLY A 16 1.14 -2.97 -3.03
N PHE A 17 2.28 -2.32 -3.19
CA PHE A 17 3.16 -2.56 -4.32
C PHE A 17 4.01 -3.81 -4.10
N GLU A 18 4.13 -4.65 -5.11
CA GLU A 18 5.00 -5.81 -5.13
C GLU A 18 5.76 -5.87 -6.46
N ILE A 19 7.07 -6.13 -6.38
CA ILE A 19 7.93 -6.45 -7.51
C ILE A 19 8.30 -7.92 -7.38
N VAL A 20 7.90 -8.72 -8.36
CA VAL A 20 8.06 -10.17 -8.34
C VAL A 20 8.82 -10.60 -9.57
N GLU A 21 9.79 -11.49 -9.40
CA GLU A 21 10.56 -12.09 -10.49
C GLU A 21 10.30 -13.58 -10.57
N VAL A 22 10.03 -14.07 -11.78
CA VAL A 22 9.88 -15.50 -12.12
C VAL A 22 10.61 -15.72 -13.43
N GLU A 23 11.63 -16.57 -13.42
CA GLU A 23 12.37 -17.00 -14.63
C GLU A 23 12.82 -15.85 -15.55
N GLY A 24 13.28 -14.73 -14.95
CA GLY A 24 13.78 -13.57 -15.70
C GLY A 24 12.68 -12.62 -16.21
N ARG A 25 11.41 -12.87 -15.92
CA ARG A 25 10.33 -11.89 -16.06
C ARG A 25 10.08 -11.20 -14.73
N VAL A 26 9.86 -9.90 -14.78
CA VAL A 26 9.59 -9.08 -13.60
C VAL A 26 8.21 -8.44 -13.73
N TRP A 27 7.35 -8.70 -12.76
CA TRP A 27 6.02 -8.10 -12.68
C TRP A 27 5.98 -7.04 -11.60
N PHE A 28 5.27 -5.96 -11.89
CA PHE A 28 4.99 -4.88 -10.97
C PHE A 28 3.49 -4.91 -10.66
N PHE A 29 3.12 -5.13 -9.40
CA PHE A 29 1.74 -5.24 -8.95
C PHE A 29 1.37 -4.12 -7.99
N ASP A 30 0.10 -3.69 -8.03
CA ASP A 30 -0.53 -2.89 -6.97
C ASP A 30 -1.78 -3.61 -6.43
N ARG A 31 -1.67 -4.12 -5.19
CA ARG A 31 -2.77 -4.75 -4.43
C ARG A 31 -3.81 -3.74 -3.94
N ARG A 32 -3.57 -2.43 -4.12
CA ARG A 32 -4.43 -1.33 -3.68
C ARG A 32 -4.73 -1.39 -2.18
N THR A 33 -3.80 -1.90 -1.36
CA THR A 33 -4.01 -2.04 0.09
C THR A 33 -3.78 -0.76 0.88
N ARG A 34 -3.19 0.26 0.24
CA ARG A 34 -2.79 1.51 0.90
C ARG A 34 -3.97 2.28 1.48
N GLY A 35 -5.01 2.52 0.69
CA GLY A 35 -6.22 3.24 1.14
C GLY A 35 -6.89 2.57 2.35
N PRO A 36 -7.20 1.26 2.28
CA PRO A 36 -7.71 0.50 3.42
C PRO A 36 -6.76 0.53 4.63
N GLY A 37 -5.44 0.47 4.42
CA GLY A 37 -4.46 0.59 5.50
C GLY A 37 -4.50 1.94 6.22
N ILE A 38 -4.55 3.04 5.47
CA ILE A 38 -4.66 4.40 6.02
C ILE A 38 -5.98 4.56 6.78
N ALA A 39 -7.09 4.13 6.18
CA ALA A 39 -8.40 4.20 6.81
C ALA A 39 -8.43 3.44 8.14
N ALA A 40 -7.87 2.23 8.19
CA ALA A 40 -7.75 1.44 9.41
C ALA A 40 -6.89 2.13 10.47
N ALA A 41 -5.73 2.68 10.09
CA ALA A 41 -4.84 3.38 11.03
C ALA A 41 -5.51 4.60 11.65
N VAL A 42 -6.14 5.46 10.84
CA VAL A 42 -6.80 6.69 11.32
C VAL A 42 -8.01 6.34 12.18
N SER A 43 -8.92 5.50 11.68
CA SER A 43 -10.13 5.14 12.44
C SER A 43 -9.82 4.33 13.70
N GLY A 44 -8.81 3.46 13.67
CA GLY A 44 -8.31 2.74 14.84
C GLY A 44 -7.73 3.68 15.89
N GLY A 45 -6.95 4.68 15.48
CA GLY A 45 -6.43 5.71 16.38
C GLY A 45 -7.54 6.53 17.04
N VAL A 46 -8.53 6.98 16.26
CA VAL A 46 -9.72 7.70 16.78
C VAL A 46 -10.48 6.82 17.77
N ALA A 47 -10.72 5.55 17.43
CA ALA A 47 -11.42 4.60 18.31
C ALA A 47 -10.67 4.40 19.63
N ALA A 48 -9.35 4.21 19.59
CA ALA A 48 -8.54 4.03 20.78
C ALA A 48 -8.56 5.27 21.68
N ILE A 49 -8.32 6.46 21.12
CA ILE A 49 -8.31 7.71 21.89
C ILE A 49 -9.67 7.96 22.53
N THR A 50 -10.76 7.83 21.78
CA THR A 50 -12.12 8.07 22.29
C THR A 50 -12.53 7.04 23.34
N LEU A 51 -12.19 5.77 23.14
CA LEU A 51 -12.46 4.71 24.12
C LEU A 51 -11.69 4.91 25.43
N ILE A 52 -10.40 5.27 25.35
CA ILE A 52 -9.58 5.56 26.53
C ILE A 52 -10.19 6.73 27.31
N ASN A 53 -10.55 7.82 26.62
CA ASN A 53 -11.19 8.97 27.28
C ASN A 53 -12.55 8.60 27.91
N ALA A 54 -13.38 7.85 27.20
CA ALA A 54 -14.66 7.37 27.75
C ALA A 54 -14.44 6.51 29.01
N ALA A 55 -13.43 5.64 29.00
CA ALA A 55 -13.08 4.80 30.14
C ALA A 55 -12.59 5.64 31.34
N VAL A 56 -11.69 6.60 31.12
CA VAL A 56 -11.21 7.51 32.17
C VAL A 56 -12.36 8.30 32.78
N MET A 57 -13.27 8.83 31.96
CA MET A 57 -14.44 9.58 32.43
C MET A 57 -15.42 8.69 33.21
N ALA A 58 -15.69 7.48 32.73
CA ALA A 58 -16.52 6.51 33.43
C ALA A 58 -15.93 6.16 34.81
N LEU A 59 -14.63 5.88 34.86
CA LEU A 59 -13.92 5.57 36.10
C LEU A 59 -13.94 6.76 37.07
N GLY A 60 -13.75 7.99 36.58
CA GLY A 60 -13.83 9.19 37.40
C GLY A 60 -15.22 9.45 37.99
N ASN A 61 -16.29 9.11 37.25
CA ASN A 61 -17.66 9.19 37.76
C ASN A 61 -17.93 8.11 38.82
N LEU A 62 -17.44 6.88 38.61
CA LEU A 62 -17.61 5.78 39.55
C LEU A 62 -16.80 5.95 40.84
N SER A 63 -15.62 6.58 40.77
CA SER A 63 -14.76 6.82 41.92
C SER A 63 -15.13 8.07 42.73
N GLY A 64 -16.12 8.85 42.28
CA GLY A 64 -16.48 10.13 42.91
C GLY A 64 -15.43 11.23 42.73
N ALA A 65 -14.44 11.03 41.85
CA ALA A 65 -13.36 11.99 41.61
C ALA A 65 -13.83 13.31 40.98
N GLY A 66 -15.09 13.40 40.54
CA GLY A 66 -15.72 14.67 40.19
C GLY A 66 -15.10 15.35 38.97
N LEU A 67 -14.75 14.60 37.91
CA LEU A 67 -14.16 15.14 36.67
C LEU A 67 -15.06 16.09 35.87
N GLY A 68 -16.26 16.42 36.37
CA GLY A 68 -17.20 17.34 35.72
C GLY A 68 -17.86 16.79 34.45
N VAL A 69 -17.81 15.47 34.22
CA VAL A 69 -18.30 14.85 32.98
C VAL A 69 -19.57 14.05 33.23
N SER A 70 -20.63 14.34 32.47
CA SER A 70 -21.90 13.60 32.56
C SER A 70 -21.80 12.19 31.94
N TRP A 71 -22.66 11.27 32.40
CA TRP A 71 -22.79 9.94 31.77
C TRP A 71 -23.15 10.01 30.27
N TRP A 72 -23.83 11.08 29.84
CA TRP A 72 -24.09 11.34 28.41
C TRP A 72 -22.79 11.60 27.63
N GLY A 73 -21.82 12.29 28.22
CA GLY A 73 -20.49 12.48 27.61
C GLY A 73 -19.74 11.16 27.44
N VAL A 74 -19.81 10.27 28.44
CA VAL A 74 -19.24 8.92 28.37
C VAL A 74 -19.87 8.11 27.24
N LEU A 75 -21.20 8.09 27.16
CA LEU A 75 -21.93 7.37 26.11
C LEU A 75 -21.66 7.94 24.71
N ALA A 76 -21.58 9.26 24.57
CA ALA A 76 -21.27 9.91 23.30
C ALA A 76 -19.87 9.50 22.80
N LEU A 77 -18.84 9.56 23.65
CA LEU A 77 -17.50 9.12 23.28
C LEU A 77 -17.43 7.61 23.01
N GLY A 78 -18.14 6.80 23.80
CA GLY A 78 -18.27 5.37 23.55
C GLY A 78 -18.92 5.06 22.19
N GLY A 79 -19.94 5.84 21.81
CA GLY A 79 -20.59 5.74 20.50
C GLY A 79 -19.64 6.09 19.35
N VAL A 80 -18.88 7.18 19.48
CA VAL A 80 -17.84 7.56 18.49
C VAL A 80 -16.78 6.46 18.38
N ALA A 81 -16.33 5.91 19.52
CA ALA A 81 -15.35 4.83 19.54
C ALA A 81 -15.87 3.57 18.82
N ALA A 82 -17.13 3.21 19.05
CA ALA A 82 -17.76 2.06 18.40
C ALA A 82 -17.87 2.25 16.88
N LEU A 83 -18.30 3.43 16.42
CA LEU A 83 -18.39 3.75 14.99
C LEU A 83 -17.01 3.73 14.32
N ALA A 84 -16.02 4.40 14.91
CA ALA A 84 -14.65 4.41 14.42
C ALA A 84 -14.05 2.99 14.41
N GLY A 85 -14.31 2.19 15.44
CA GLY A 85 -13.90 0.79 15.52
C GLY A 85 -14.53 -0.09 14.42
N GLY A 86 -15.80 0.13 14.11
CA GLY A 86 -16.49 -0.54 13.00
C GLY A 86 -15.84 -0.22 11.65
N ILE A 87 -15.54 1.06 11.39
CA ILE A 87 -14.82 1.49 10.17
C ILE A 87 -13.44 0.85 10.11
N CYS A 88 -12.69 0.83 11.23
CA CYS A 88 -11.38 0.19 11.31
C CYS A 88 -11.45 -1.28 10.93
N ARG A 89 -12.41 -2.03 11.51
CA ARG A 89 -12.60 -3.45 11.19
C ARG A 89 -12.96 -3.67 9.72
N ALA A 90 -13.85 -2.86 9.16
CA ALA A 90 -14.21 -2.96 7.75
C ALA A 90 -13.01 -2.70 6.83
N ALA A 91 -12.20 -1.67 7.16
CA ALA A 91 -10.99 -1.33 6.42
C ALA A 91 -9.92 -2.43 6.52
N LEU A 92 -9.72 -3.02 7.70
CA LEU A 92 -8.82 -4.16 7.89
C LEU A 92 -9.29 -5.41 7.13
N ALA A 93 -10.59 -5.70 7.15
CA ALA A 93 -11.15 -6.82 6.40
C ALA A 93 -10.94 -6.62 4.89
N LEU A 94 -11.18 -5.41 4.37
CA LEU A 94 -10.91 -5.09 2.97
C LEU A 94 -9.42 -5.22 2.63
N ARG A 95 -8.54 -4.75 3.52
CA ARG A 95 -7.09 -4.91 3.36
C ARG A 95 -6.71 -6.38 3.30
N GLN A 96 -7.18 -7.20 4.24
CA GLN A 96 -6.88 -8.63 4.30
C GLN A 96 -7.35 -9.36 3.04
N ARG A 97 -8.55 -9.04 2.55
CA ARG A 97 -9.06 -9.59 1.28
C ARG A 97 -8.13 -9.30 0.11
N ARG A 98 -7.64 -8.05 0.00
CA ARG A 98 -6.71 -7.63 -1.07
C ARG A 98 -5.31 -8.24 -0.93
N VAL A 99 -4.84 -8.43 0.30
CA VAL A 99 -3.57 -9.14 0.56
C VAL A 99 -3.67 -10.62 0.16
N GLY A 100 -4.81 -11.26 0.38
CA GLY A 100 -5.04 -12.66 0.04
C GLY A 100 -5.35 -12.95 -1.44
N GLN A 101 -5.47 -11.91 -2.29
CA GLN A 101 -5.67 -12.12 -3.73
C GLN A 101 -4.43 -12.76 -4.35
N ARG A 102 -4.64 -13.74 -5.23
CA ARG A 102 -3.56 -14.33 -6.03
C ARG A 102 -3.08 -13.29 -7.05
N ARG A 103 -1.77 -13.28 -7.33
CA ARG A 103 -1.20 -12.38 -8.33
C ARG A 103 -1.68 -12.73 -9.73
N ALA A 104 -1.96 -14.02 -9.98
CA ALA A 104 -2.57 -14.47 -11.23
C ALA A 104 -3.95 -13.82 -11.51
N ASP A 105 -4.69 -13.47 -10.45
CA ASP A 105 -5.99 -12.80 -10.55
C ASP A 105 -5.86 -11.27 -10.59
N MET A 106 -4.65 -10.75 -10.42
CA MET A 106 -4.37 -9.32 -10.42
C MET A 106 -3.93 -8.85 -11.80
N ARG A 107 -4.26 -7.59 -12.12
CA ARG A 107 -3.68 -6.90 -13.27
C ARG A 107 -2.32 -6.33 -12.85
N PRO A 108 -1.21 -6.76 -13.47
CA PRO A 108 0.07 -6.11 -13.25
C PRO A 108 -0.01 -4.68 -13.82
N ILE A 109 0.71 -3.75 -13.21
CA ILE A 109 0.88 -2.40 -13.76
C ILE A 109 1.63 -2.51 -15.10
N VAL A 110 2.73 -3.26 -15.08
CA VAL A 110 3.61 -3.56 -16.22
C VAL A 110 4.40 -4.83 -15.93
N MET A 111 4.93 -5.44 -16.99
CA MET A 111 5.82 -6.58 -16.96
C MET A 111 7.09 -6.27 -17.75
N ALA A 112 8.26 -6.53 -17.17
CA ALA A 112 9.54 -6.48 -17.87
C ALA A 112 9.97 -7.90 -18.22
N ASP A 113 9.99 -8.24 -19.51
CA ASP A 113 10.49 -9.51 -20.01
C ASP A 113 11.96 -9.36 -20.43
N ARG A 114 12.87 -9.92 -19.63
CA ARG A 114 14.31 -9.83 -19.90
C ARG A 114 14.76 -10.73 -21.05
N ALA A 115 14.01 -11.79 -21.35
CA ALA A 115 14.36 -12.69 -22.44
C ALA A 115 14.13 -12.02 -23.80
N THR A 116 13.03 -11.27 -23.92
CA THR A 116 12.68 -10.52 -25.14
C THR A 116 13.20 -9.08 -25.13
N GLY A 117 13.64 -8.57 -23.97
CA GLY A 117 14.09 -7.19 -23.83
C GLY A 117 12.94 -6.18 -23.92
N ALA A 118 11.73 -6.57 -23.52
CA ALA A 118 10.50 -5.79 -23.69
C ALA A 118 9.86 -5.38 -22.37
N LEU A 119 9.36 -4.15 -22.30
CA LEU A 119 8.39 -3.71 -21.30
C LEU A 119 6.99 -3.89 -21.90
N LEU A 120 6.15 -4.61 -21.17
CA LEU A 120 4.82 -5.03 -21.57
C LEU A 120 3.78 -4.46 -20.60
N ASP A 121 2.57 -4.21 -21.09
CA ASP A 121 1.45 -3.70 -20.30
C ASP A 121 0.69 -4.82 -19.56
N GLU A 122 -0.48 -4.48 -19.00
CA GLU A 122 -1.36 -5.44 -18.32
C GLU A 122 -1.95 -6.53 -19.23
N HIS A 123 -1.95 -6.31 -20.55
CA HIS A 123 -2.42 -7.23 -21.58
C HIS A 123 -1.29 -8.01 -22.26
N GLY A 124 -0.03 -7.68 -21.94
CA GLY A 124 1.14 -8.25 -22.60
C GLY A 124 1.50 -7.55 -23.92
N GLU A 125 0.93 -6.38 -24.21
CA GLU A 125 1.28 -5.57 -25.36
C GLU A 125 2.60 -4.82 -25.12
N LEU A 126 3.37 -4.64 -26.18
CA LEU A 126 4.66 -3.96 -26.12
C LEU A 126 4.47 -2.46 -25.86
N ILE A 127 4.97 -2.00 -24.72
CA ILE A 127 5.08 -0.57 -24.39
C ILE A 127 6.35 0.01 -25.00
N ALA A 128 7.49 -0.60 -24.71
CA ALA A 128 8.80 -0.14 -25.19
C ALA A 128 9.89 -1.21 -25.00
N PRO A 129 11.00 -1.17 -25.77
CA PRO A 129 12.19 -1.94 -25.47
C PRO A 129 12.79 -1.54 -24.11
N LEU A 130 13.15 -2.52 -23.26
CA LEU A 130 13.71 -2.29 -21.93
C LEU A 130 14.96 -1.41 -21.94
N ALA A 131 15.79 -1.53 -22.98
CA ALA A 131 16.99 -0.69 -23.15
C ALA A 131 16.67 0.82 -23.25
N GLN A 132 15.44 1.18 -23.62
CA GLN A 132 14.98 2.56 -23.73
C GLN A 132 14.21 3.04 -22.48
N VAL A 133 13.87 2.13 -21.57
CA VAL A 133 13.11 2.43 -20.37
C VAL A 133 14.05 2.93 -19.28
N ARG A 134 13.78 4.13 -18.76
CA ARG A 134 14.51 4.69 -17.61
C ARG A 134 13.72 4.57 -16.33
N ALA A 135 14.39 4.26 -15.22
CA ALA A 135 13.82 4.30 -13.88
C ALA A 135 14.12 5.65 -13.23
N GLY A 136 13.08 6.37 -12.82
CA GLY A 136 13.20 7.65 -12.13
C GLY A 136 12.58 7.61 -10.75
N ARG A 137 13.18 8.34 -9.80
CA ARG A 137 12.54 8.69 -8.53
C ARG A 137 11.83 10.03 -8.69
N GLY A 138 10.68 10.17 -8.07
CA GLY A 138 9.95 11.43 -8.01
C GLY A 138 9.10 11.52 -6.76
N MET A 139 8.51 12.67 -6.53
CA MET A 139 7.53 12.89 -5.48
C MET A 139 6.17 13.10 -6.13
N LEU A 140 5.14 12.44 -5.62
CA LEU A 140 3.78 12.67 -6.09
C LEU A 140 3.25 13.99 -5.55
N VAL A 141 2.81 14.84 -6.48
CA VAL A 141 2.09 16.07 -6.17
C VAL A 141 0.82 15.71 -5.39
N GLY A 142 0.69 16.24 -4.18
CA GLY A 142 -0.48 16.03 -3.30
C GLY A 142 -0.36 14.95 -2.22
N SER A 143 0.68 14.09 -2.21
CA SER A 143 0.87 13.14 -1.09
C SER A 143 2.25 13.12 -0.45
N SER A 144 3.18 13.99 -0.91
CA SER A 144 4.59 14.09 -0.46
C SER A 144 5.29 12.73 -0.29
N ALA A 145 4.80 11.72 -0.99
CA ALA A 145 5.29 10.36 -0.90
C ALA A 145 6.29 10.15 -2.04
N PRO A 146 7.50 9.61 -1.74
CA PRO A 146 8.42 9.21 -2.78
C PRO A 146 7.81 8.08 -3.60
N ALA A 147 8.00 8.13 -4.92
CA ALA A 147 7.56 7.13 -5.86
C ALA A 147 8.67 6.81 -6.86
N LEU A 148 8.63 5.59 -7.38
CA LEU A 148 9.46 5.12 -8.46
C LEU A 148 8.59 4.99 -9.71
N PHE A 149 9.14 5.48 -10.81
CA PHE A 149 8.50 5.52 -12.09
C PHE A 149 9.38 4.85 -13.13
N LEU A 150 8.76 4.07 -14.03
CA LEU A 150 9.36 3.74 -15.30
C LEU A 150 8.98 4.82 -16.33
N ARG A 151 9.93 5.17 -17.19
CA ARG A 151 9.80 6.21 -18.22
C ARG A 151 10.11 5.62 -19.59
N PRO A 152 9.17 4.85 -20.16
CA PRO A 152 9.23 4.47 -21.57
C PRO A 152 9.08 5.69 -22.49
N PRO A 153 9.71 5.69 -23.67
CA PRO A 153 9.56 6.76 -24.65
C PRO A 153 8.10 6.86 -25.13
N GLY A 154 7.57 8.08 -25.23
CA GLY A 154 6.25 8.35 -25.82
C GLY A 154 5.03 8.07 -24.93
N VAL A 155 5.15 7.26 -23.88
CA VAL A 155 4.00 6.82 -23.05
C VAL A 155 3.89 7.60 -21.73
N GLY A 156 4.93 8.34 -21.34
CA GLY A 156 4.96 9.13 -20.11
C GLY A 156 5.54 8.37 -18.92
N ARG A 157 5.15 8.74 -17.69
CA ARG A 157 5.67 8.14 -16.46
C ARG A 157 4.69 7.10 -15.93
N ILE A 158 5.15 5.86 -15.81
CA ILE A 158 4.39 4.74 -15.23
C ILE A 158 4.83 4.56 -13.79
N GLU A 159 3.92 4.75 -12.83
CA GLU A 159 4.24 4.53 -11.42
C GLU A 159 4.28 3.03 -11.11
N VAL A 160 5.42 2.54 -10.64
CA VAL A 160 5.62 1.11 -10.37
C VAL A 160 5.81 0.79 -8.90
N PHE A 161 6.13 1.79 -8.08
CA PHE A 161 6.30 1.62 -6.65
C PHE A 161 6.09 2.94 -5.91
N ARG A 162 5.49 2.88 -4.72
CA ARG A 162 5.29 4.07 -3.88
C ARG A 162 5.67 3.80 -2.43
N GLY A 163 6.35 4.78 -1.84
CA GLY A 163 6.57 4.82 -0.41
C GLY A 163 5.27 5.08 0.36
N SER A 164 5.25 4.68 1.61
CA SER A 164 4.11 4.85 2.50
C SER A 164 4.58 5.07 3.93
N LEU A 165 3.95 6.03 4.62
CA LEU A 165 4.17 6.28 6.05
C LEU A 165 3.98 5.01 6.90
N PHE A 166 3.12 4.09 6.44
CA PHE A 166 2.79 2.85 7.14
C PHE A 166 3.37 1.59 6.50
N GLY A 167 4.21 1.72 5.46
CA GLY A 167 4.75 0.56 4.74
C GLY A 167 6.24 0.64 4.38
N GLY A 168 6.88 1.78 4.61
CA GLY A 168 8.30 2.00 4.38
C GLY A 168 8.58 2.89 3.18
N GLY A 169 9.86 3.07 2.88
CA GLY A 169 10.34 3.90 1.77
C GLY A 169 10.42 3.15 0.43
N VAL A 170 11.12 3.77 -0.52
CA VAL A 170 11.31 3.26 -1.90
C VAL A 170 12.70 2.67 -2.13
N GLU A 171 13.58 2.71 -1.13
CA GLU A 171 15.01 2.44 -1.26
C GLU A 171 15.27 1.00 -1.72
N ARG A 172 14.58 0.00 -1.14
CA ARG A 172 14.71 -1.40 -1.58
C ARG A 172 14.30 -1.61 -3.02
N ALA A 173 13.18 -1.01 -3.44
CA ALA A 173 12.70 -1.09 -4.81
C ALA A 173 13.61 -0.32 -5.77
N GLN A 174 14.27 0.75 -5.31
CA GLN A 174 15.23 1.49 -6.12
C GLN A 174 16.50 0.66 -6.39
N VAL A 175 17.01 -0.05 -5.39
CA VAL A 175 18.12 -0.99 -5.55
C VAL A 175 17.71 -2.12 -6.51
N ALA A 176 16.53 -2.69 -6.31
CA ALA A 176 15.98 -3.72 -7.20
C ALA A 176 15.92 -3.28 -8.66
N LEU A 177 15.39 -2.08 -8.94
CA LEU A 177 15.33 -1.56 -10.31
C LEU A 177 16.72 -1.38 -10.93
N ALA A 178 17.72 -0.97 -10.14
CA ALA A 178 19.09 -0.85 -10.62
C ALA A 178 19.71 -2.22 -10.93
N GLU A 179 19.50 -3.23 -10.07
CA GLU A 179 19.94 -4.62 -10.30
C GLU A 179 19.28 -5.26 -11.53
N LEU A 180 18.04 -4.86 -11.83
CA LEU A 180 17.31 -5.27 -13.02
C LEU A 180 17.78 -4.59 -14.31
N GLY A 181 18.74 -3.66 -14.23
CA GLY A 181 19.35 -3.00 -15.39
C GLY A 181 18.57 -1.80 -15.92
N PHE A 182 17.58 -1.28 -15.18
CA PHE A 182 16.95 -0.03 -15.57
C PHE A 182 17.91 1.15 -15.37
N SER A 183 18.19 1.87 -16.46
CA SER A 183 19.02 3.07 -16.43
C SER A 183 18.32 4.22 -15.69
N ARG A 184 19.09 5.08 -15.01
CA ARG A 184 18.54 6.27 -14.32
C ARG A 184 18.15 7.39 -15.28
#